data_AF-A0A0C6P423-F1
#
_entry.id   AF-A0A0C6P423-F1
#
_cell.length_a   1.000
_cell.length_b   1.000
_cell.length_c   1.000
_cell.angle_alpha   90.00
_cell.angle_beta   90.00
_cell.angle_gamma   90.00
#
_symmetry.space_group_name_H-M   'P 1'
#
loop_
_entity.id
_entity.type
_entity.pdbx_description
1 polymer ?
#
loop_
_entity_poly.entity_id
_entity_poly.type
_entity_poly.pdbx_seq_one_letter_code
_entity_poly.pdbx_strand_id
1 'polypeptide(L)'
;MVRSLFVVCLPAIMVQACAGPGPDAWAEAPAGQYRFDWRLSGDPAVAPLQVFDDSRRIWLQFAPGQPVPAIFAHGAGGERPVPYVRRDPYIVVDGAWRALSLRGGRYVARIQRAGAPTRAGEPAARAEASAPPAAPASEVPAAATAEAPPPAPRFQAAPPDQTLRAVLARWARAAGWTFEPEHWTLDVDIPLAGRAELPGDFKAAVRALLATTELSERPAQPCFYANRVLRVVPLAQACDRTRATVPGLT
;
A
#
# COMPACT_ATOMS: atom_id res chain seq x y z
N MET A 1 -50.35 43.48 62.52
CA MET A 1 -50.10 42.24 61.74
C MET A 1 -49.39 42.61 60.45
N VAL A 2 -48.62 41.67 59.90
CA VAL A 2 -47.77 41.71 58.68
C VAL A 2 -46.28 41.99 58.95
N ARG A 3 -45.54 40.87 59.02
CA ARG A 3 -44.09 40.73 58.86
C ARG A 3 -43.79 40.78 57.35
N SER A 4 -42.84 41.60 56.93
CA SER A 4 -42.25 41.51 55.58
C SER A 4 -40.73 41.46 55.71
N LEU A 5 -40.19 40.24 55.62
CA LEU A 5 -38.81 40.01 55.20
C LEU A 5 -38.72 40.33 53.71
N PHE A 6 -37.90 41.30 53.34
CA PHE A 6 -37.40 41.45 51.97
C PHE A 6 -35.96 40.91 51.93
N VAL A 7 -35.83 39.63 51.57
CA VAL A 7 -34.61 39.05 51.03
C VAL A 7 -34.77 39.10 49.52
N VAL A 8 -34.01 39.94 48.80
CA VAL A 8 -33.76 39.71 47.37
C VAL A 8 -32.38 40.22 46.96
N CYS A 9 -31.57 39.24 46.60
CA CYS A 9 -30.54 39.16 45.55
C CYS A 9 -29.68 40.37 45.19
N LEU A 10 -28.39 40.24 45.51
CA LEU A 10 -27.32 40.74 44.65
C LEU A 10 -27.49 40.19 43.22
N PRO A 11 -27.42 41.03 42.17
CA PRO A 11 -27.21 40.51 40.82
C PRO A 11 -25.73 40.14 40.68
N ALA A 12 -25.46 38.85 40.62
CA ALA A 12 -24.19 38.33 40.11
C ALA A 12 -24.05 38.79 38.65
N ILE A 13 -23.08 39.67 38.40
CA ILE A 13 -22.65 40.05 37.06
C ILE A 13 -22.07 38.79 36.42
N MET A 14 -22.90 38.08 35.63
CA MET A 14 -22.41 37.02 34.77
C MET A 14 -21.52 37.65 33.70
N VAL A 15 -20.23 37.36 33.78
CA VAL A 15 -19.29 37.54 32.67
C VAL A 15 -19.79 36.62 31.55
N GLN A 16 -20.47 37.21 30.57
CA GLN A 16 -20.85 36.52 29.34
C GLN A 16 -19.56 36.22 28.58
N ALA A 17 -19.05 35.00 28.74
CA ALA A 17 -18.01 34.47 27.88
C ALA A 17 -18.63 34.31 26.48
N CYS A 18 -18.16 35.12 25.53
CA CYS A 18 -18.39 34.90 24.11
C CYS A 18 -17.81 33.53 23.74
N ALA A 19 -18.64 32.50 23.70
CA ALA A 19 -18.31 31.24 23.07
C ALA A 19 -18.16 31.51 21.56
N GLY A 20 -16.92 31.76 21.13
CA GLY A 20 -16.58 31.74 19.72
C GLY A 20 -16.90 30.36 19.13
N PRO A 21 -17.25 30.26 17.83
CA PRO A 21 -17.40 28.97 17.18
C PRO A 21 -16.12 28.16 17.43
N GLY A 22 -16.28 27.01 18.09
CA GLY A 22 -15.17 26.11 18.40
C GLY A 22 -14.42 25.71 17.12
N PRO A 23 -13.16 25.26 17.25
CA PRO A 23 -12.36 24.85 16.10
C PRO A 23 -13.16 23.85 15.27
N ASP A 24 -13.31 24.12 13.97
CA ASP A 24 -13.99 23.31 12.95
C ASP A 24 -14.25 21.89 13.47
N ALA A 25 -15.42 21.68 14.07
CA ALA A 25 -15.80 20.38 14.60
C ALA A 25 -15.96 19.47 13.38
N TRP A 26 -14.87 18.79 13.05
CA TRP A 26 -14.82 17.65 12.18
C TRP A 26 -15.90 16.70 12.71
N ALA A 27 -17.04 16.68 12.02
CA ALA A 27 -17.96 15.56 12.20
C ALA A 27 -17.24 14.36 11.58
N GLU A 28 -16.40 13.69 12.38
CA GLU A 28 -15.82 12.39 12.05
C GLU A 28 -17.00 11.51 11.67
N ALA A 29 -16.97 10.92 10.47
CA ALA A 29 -17.98 9.92 10.17
C ALA A 29 -17.77 8.74 11.15
N PRO A 30 -18.83 8.18 11.75
CA PRO A 30 -18.72 7.06 12.67
C PRO A 30 -17.80 5.96 12.11
N ALA A 31 -16.88 5.48 12.95
CA ALA A 31 -15.94 4.43 12.59
C ALA A 31 -16.71 3.21 12.03
N GLY A 32 -16.37 2.81 10.79
CA GLY A 32 -17.05 1.75 10.04
C GLY A 32 -17.69 2.17 8.72
N GLN A 33 -17.72 3.46 8.40
CA GLN A 33 -18.27 3.97 7.12
C GLN A 33 -17.21 4.28 6.06
N TYR A 34 -15.93 4.14 6.39
CA TYR A 34 -14.84 4.43 5.47
C TYR A 34 -14.52 3.28 4.54
N ARG A 35 -14.27 3.63 3.28
CA ARG A 35 -13.99 2.74 2.17
C ARG A 35 -12.60 3.00 1.62
N PHE A 36 -11.83 1.95 1.49
CA PHE A 36 -10.43 1.99 1.05
C PHE A 36 -10.21 1.26 -0.29
N ASP A 37 -11.31 0.87 -0.97
CA ASP A 37 -11.32 0.15 -2.24
C ASP A 37 -10.95 1.04 -3.44
N TRP A 38 -9.86 1.79 -3.33
CA TRP A 38 -9.35 2.70 -4.35
C TRP A 38 -8.06 2.18 -4.98
N ARG A 39 -7.95 2.30 -6.30
CA ARG A 39 -6.75 1.98 -7.08
C ARG A 39 -6.12 3.26 -7.57
N LEU A 40 -4.82 3.39 -7.33
CA LEU A 40 -3.98 4.51 -7.76
C LEU A 40 -3.12 4.07 -8.94
N SER A 41 -2.94 4.96 -9.90
CA SER A 41 -2.08 4.72 -11.07
C SER A 41 -1.58 6.04 -11.64
N GLY A 42 -0.53 5.99 -12.47
CA GLY A 42 0.07 7.16 -13.09
C GLY A 42 1.27 7.69 -12.30
N ASP A 43 1.52 8.98 -12.41
CA ASP A 43 2.78 9.58 -11.94
C ASP A 43 2.76 9.90 -10.43
N PRO A 44 3.74 9.40 -9.65
CA PRO A 44 3.78 9.61 -8.20
C PRO A 44 3.98 11.07 -7.79
N ALA A 45 4.52 11.94 -8.65
CA ALA A 45 4.71 13.36 -8.33
C ALA A 45 3.37 14.08 -8.06
N VAL A 46 2.26 13.59 -8.63
CA VAL A 46 0.91 14.15 -8.44
C VAL A 46 -0.09 13.14 -7.86
N ALA A 47 0.35 11.92 -7.54
CA ALA A 47 -0.50 10.91 -6.92
C ALA A 47 -0.54 11.08 -5.39
N PRO A 48 -1.72 10.94 -4.74
CA PRO A 48 -1.78 10.82 -3.29
C PRO A 48 -1.19 9.48 -2.85
N LEU A 49 -0.69 9.45 -1.60
CA LEU A 49 -0.23 8.26 -0.91
C LEU A 49 -1.38 7.31 -0.56
N GLN A 50 -2.54 7.87 -0.21
CA GLN A 50 -3.71 7.11 0.22
C GLN A 50 -5.00 7.82 -0.19
N VAL A 51 -6.02 7.01 -0.50
CA VAL A 51 -7.37 7.48 -0.80
C VAL A 51 -8.39 6.66 -0.02
N PHE A 52 -9.34 7.34 0.59
CA PHE A 52 -10.51 6.71 1.18
C PHE A 52 -11.73 7.63 1.10
N ASP A 53 -12.91 7.09 1.30
CA ASP A 53 -14.16 7.85 1.26
C ASP A 53 -15.19 7.33 2.27
N ASP A 54 -16.21 8.13 2.58
CA ASP A 54 -17.28 7.84 3.54
C ASP A 54 -18.65 7.85 2.86
N SER A 55 -18.68 7.63 1.54
CA SER A 55 -19.81 7.87 0.62
C SER A 55 -20.17 9.32 0.30
N ARG A 56 -19.74 10.31 1.09
CA ARG A 56 -20.06 11.73 0.86
C ARG A 56 -18.84 12.56 0.47
N ARG A 57 -17.67 12.20 0.99
CA ARG A 57 -16.39 12.89 0.80
C ARG A 57 -15.32 11.88 0.47
N ILE A 58 -14.31 12.34 -0.26
CA ILE A 58 -13.12 11.58 -0.60
C ILE A 58 -11.92 12.31 0.03
N TRP A 59 -11.14 11.58 0.81
CA TRP A 59 -9.91 12.06 1.42
C TRP A 59 -8.72 11.56 0.64
N LEU A 60 -7.85 12.48 0.24
CA LEU A 60 -6.61 12.23 -0.49
C LEU A 60 -5.44 12.65 0.40
N GLN A 61 -4.62 11.70 0.83
CA GLN A 61 -3.42 12.02 1.61
C GLN A 61 -2.24 12.22 0.67
N PHE A 62 -1.54 13.35 0.76
CA PHE A 62 -0.33 13.60 -0.03
C PHE A 62 0.92 13.51 0.83
N ALA A 63 2.09 13.32 0.21
CA ALA A 63 3.35 13.40 0.93
C ALA A 63 3.59 14.84 1.42
N PRO A 64 4.27 15.03 2.56
CA PRO A 64 4.66 16.36 3.03
C PRO A 64 5.43 17.13 1.94
N GLY A 65 5.03 18.36 1.68
CA GLY A 65 5.66 19.22 0.66
C GLY A 65 5.33 18.86 -0.79
N GLN A 66 4.54 17.82 -1.05
CA GLN A 66 4.08 17.48 -2.39
C GLN A 66 3.10 18.55 -2.90
N PRO A 67 3.26 19.07 -4.13
CA PRO A 67 2.33 20.04 -4.68
C PRO A 67 0.96 19.40 -4.93
N VAL A 68 -0.11 20.08 -4.52
CA VAL A 68 -1.48 19.60 -4.78
C VAL A 68 -1.87 19.92 -6.22
N PRO A 69 -2.18 18.92 -7.04
CA PRO A 69 -2.52 19.10 -8.45
C PRO A 69 -3.95 19.62 -8.64
N ALA A 70 -4.30 19.94 -9.88
CA ALA A 70 -5.69 20.13 -10.27
C ALA A 70 -6.42 18.78 -10.24
N ILE A 71 -7.57 18.73 -9.56
CA ILE A 71 -8.36 17.51 -9.38
C ILE A 71 -9.60 17.57 -10.27
N PHE A 72 -9.80 16.51 -11.04
CA PHE A 72 -10.93 16.35 -11.94
C PHE A 72 -11.72 15.10 -11.57
N ALA A 73 -13.04 15.19 -11.54
CA ALA A 73 -13.91 14.03 -11.34
C ALA A 73 -14.52 13.57 -12.66
N HIS A 74 -14.64 12.25 -12.80
CA HIS A 74 -15.28 11.60 -13.94
C HIS A 74 -16.73 11.27 -13.58
N GLY A 75 -17.69 11.82 -14.34
CA GLY A 75 -19.11 11.56 -14.17
C GLY A 75 -19.82 11.31 -15.51
N ALA A 76 -21.16 11.22 -15.48
CA ALA A 76 -21.96 10.96 -16.67
C ALA A 76 -21.81 12.03 -17.78
N GLY A 77 -21.48 13.27 -17.39
CA GLY A 77 -21.22 14.38 -18.33
C GLY A 77 -19.75 14.54 -18.73
N GLY A 78 -18.90 13.54 -18.47
CA GLY A 78 -17.46 13.60 -18.73
C GLY A 78 -16.62 14.06 -17.54
N GLU A 79 -15.41 14.52 -17.84
CA GLU A 79 -14.44 14.98 -16.84
C GLU A 79 -14.69 16.46 -16.49
N ARG A 80 -14.77 16.77 -15.19
CA ARG A 80 -14.98 18.15 -14.71
C ARG A 80 -14.03 18.48 -13.54
N PRO A 81 -13.49 19.71 -13.46
CA PRO A 81 -12.72 20.12 -12.29
C PRO A 81 -13.63 20.11 -11.04
N VAL A 82 -13.06 19.69 -9.91
CA VAL A 82 -13.76 19.67 -8.63
C VAL A 82 -13.03 20.55 -7.60
N PRO A 83 -13.77 21.36 -6.83
CA PRO A 83 -13.18 22.09 -5.72
C PRO A 83 -12.74 21.12 -4.63
N TYR A 84 -11.76 21.54 -3.84
CA TYR A 84 -11.25 20.78 -2.71
C TYR A 84 -10.93 21.69 -1.54
N VAL A 85 -10.94 21.13 -0.33
CA VAL A 85 -10.52 21.80 0.90
C VAL A 85 -9.21 21.17 1.38
N ARG A 86 -8.25 22.00 1.78
CA ARG A 86 -7.01 21.53 2.41
C ARG A 86 -7.23 21.34 3.90
N ARG A 87 -6.96 20.14 4.41
CA ARG A 87 -7.02 19.78 5.83
C ARG A 87 -5.85 18.86 6.13
N ASP A 88 -4.68 19.45 6.38
CA ASP A 88 -3.42 18.71 6.50
C ASP A 88 -3.56 17.47 7.42
N PRO A 89 -3.05 16.29 7.00
CA PRO A 89 -2.28 16.00 5.78
C PRO A 89 -3.14 15.67 4.53
N TYR A 90 -4.44 15.99 4.55
CA TYR A 90 -5.41 15.58 3.55
C TYR A 90 -5.91 16.71 2.65
N ILE A 91 -6.30 16.32 1.44
CA ILE A 91 -7.14 17.08 0.53
C ILE A 91 -8.50 16.41 0.49
N VAL A 92 -9.55 17.17 0.81
CA VAL A 92 -10.92 16.66 0.91
C VAL A 92 -11.71 17.14 -0.29
N VAL A 93 -12.31 16.21 -1.02
CA VAL A 93 -13.17 16.45 -2.18
C VAL A 93 -14.59 16.01 -1.82
N ASP A 94 -15.57 16.88 -1.99
CA ASP A 94 -16.98 16.52 -1.78
C ASP A 94 -17.55 15.75 -2.99
N GLY A 95 -18.40 14.77 -2.67
CA GLY A 95 -19.16 13.96 -3.62
C GLY A 95 -18.72 12.49 -3.69
N ALA A 96 -19.66 11.65 -4.12
CA ALA A 96 -19.50 10.19 -4.24
C ALA A 96 -18.87 9.78 -5.58
N TRP A 97 -17.75 10.40 -5.96
CA TRP A 97 -17.09 10.09 -7.24
C TRP A 97 -16.56 8.66 -7.25
N ARG A 98 -16.46 8.07 -8.45
CA ARG A 98 -15.89 6.72 -8.65
C ARG A 98 -14.54 6.74 -9.37
N ALA A 99 -14.23 7.85 -10.03
CA ALA A 99 -12.94 8.07 -10.64
C ALA A 99 -12.56 9.55 -10.58
N LEU A 100 -11.30 9.80 -10.26
CA LEU A 100 -10.67 11.12 -10.26
C LEU A 100 -9.41 11.07 -11.13
N SER A 101 -9.08 12.19 -11.75
CA SER A 101 -7.80 12.42 -12.41
C SER A 101 -7.12 13.64 -11.81
N LEU A 102 -5.84 13.52 -11.51
CA LEU A 102 -5.02 14.54 -10.90
C LEU A 102 -3.98 14.98 -11.91
N ARG A 103 -3.87 16.28 -12.18
CA ARG A 103 -2.98 16.81 -13.20
C ARG A 103 -2.17 18.00 -12.69
N GLY A 104 -0.87 17.98 -12.98
CA GLY A 104 0.04 19.08 -12.70
C GLY A 104 1.18 19.10 -13.72
N GLY A 105 1.29 20.17 -14.52
CA GLY A 105 2.22 20.21 -15.64
C GLY A 105 1.99 19.05 -16.61
N ARG A 106 3.02 18.21 -16.81
CA ARG A 106 2.95 16.98 -17.63
C ARG A 106 2.52 15.72 -16.87
N TYR A 107 2.42 15.82 -15.55
CA TYR A 107 2.18 14.68 -14.67
C TYR A 107 0.69 14.42 -14.53
N VAL A 108 0.31 13.14 -14.61
CA VAL A 108 -1.07 12.69 -14.48
C VAL A 108 -1.14 11.46 -13.58
N ALA A 109 -2.00 11.51 -12.57
CA ALA A 109 -2.39 10.36 -11.77
C ALA A 109 -3.89 10.10 -11.90
N ARG A 110 -4.30 8.83 -11.80
CA ARG A 110 -5.70 8.42 -11.82
C ARG A 110 -6.03 7.64 -10.55
N ILE A 111 -7.20 7.92 -10.03
CA ILE A 111 -7.78 7.30 -8.85
C ILE A 111 -9.09 6.65 -9.31
N GLN A 112 -9.23 5.34 -9.13
CA GLN A 112 -10.43 4.62 -9.55
C GLN A 112 -10.92 3.68 -8.44
N ARG A 113 -12.23 3.63 -8.27
CA ARG A 113 -12.85 2.70 -7.34
C ARG A 113 -12.80 1.27 -7.88
N ALA A 114 -12.30 0.33 -7.09
CA ALA A 114 -12.27 -1.07 -7.44
C ALA A 114 -13.72 -1.58 -7.62
N GLY A 115 -14.03 -2.10 -8.81
CA GLY A 115 -15.39 -2.55 -9.18
C GLY A 115 -16.08 -1.72 -10.26
N ALA A 116 -15.46 -0.66 -10.78
CA ALA A 116 -15.88 -0.06 -12.05
C ALA A 116 -15.27 -0.86 -13.23
N PRO A 117 -16.05 -1.21 -14.27
CA PRO A 117 -15.51 -1.91 -15.42
C PRO A 117 -14.51 -1.00 -16.15
N THR A 118 -13.24 -1.37 -16.13
CA THR A 118 -12.26 -0.87 -17.10
C THR A 118 -12.71 -1.35 -18.47
N ARG A 119 -13.32 -0.47 -19.27
CA ARG A 119 -13.49 -0.71 -20.71
C ARG A 119 -12.12 -0.47 -21.36
N ALA A 120 -11.22 -1.45 -21.24
CA ALA A 120 -10.03 -1.56 -22.07
C ALA A 120 -10.41 -2.38 -23.31
N GLY A 121 -10.16 -1.81 -24.49
CA GLY A 121 -10.46 -2.43 -25.77
C GLY A 121 -9.67 -3.73 -25.99
N GLU A 122 -10.37 -4.72 -26.50
CA GLU A 122 -9.83 -5.90 -27.16
C GLU A 122 -9.26 -5.49 -28.54
N PRO A 123 -8.24 -6.20 -29.07
CA PRO A 123 -8.59 -7.36 -29.88
C PRO A 123 -7.74 -8.62 -29.63
N ALA A 124 -8.44 -9.76 -29.78
CA ALA A 124 -8.05 -11.01 -30.43
C ALA A 124 -6.64 -11.60 -30.16
N ALA A 125 -6.57 -12.84 -29.68
CA ALA A 125 -6.85 -14.00 -30.53
C ALA A 125 -6.76 -15.29 -29.72
N ARG A 126 -7.83 -16.07 -29.85
CA ARG A 126 -7.94 -17.46 -29.46
C ARG A 126 -7.01 -18.31 -30.34
N ALA A 127 -6.16 -19.11 -29.72
CA ALA A 127 -5.54 -20.26 -30.37
C ALA A 127 -5.64 -21.45 -29.40
N GLU A 128 -6.76 -22.16 -29.55
CA GLU A 128 -6.96 -23.53 -29.12
C GLU A 128 -6.16 -24.43 -30.07
N ALA A 129 -5.27 -25.28 -29.57
CA ALA A 129 -4.74 -26.39 -30.33
C ALA A 129 -4.48 -27.58 -29.41
N SER A 130 -5.15 -28.67 -29.78
CA SER A 130 -5.42 -29.90 -29.04
C SER A 130 -4.21 -30.82 -28.82
N ALA A 131 -4.35 -31.68 -27.82
CA ALA A 131 -3.50 -32.84 -27.53
C ALA A 131 -3.40 -33.85 -28.70
N PRO A 132 -2.42 -34.79 -28.63
CA PRO A 132 -2.82 -36.18 -28.37
C PRO A 132 -1.87 -36.97 -27.43
N PRO A 133 -2.25 -38.21 -27.02
CA PRO A 133 -1.64 -38.98 -25.93
C PRO A 133 -0.67 -40.07 -26.41
N ALA A 134 0.20 -40.58 -25.52
CA ALA A 134 0.55 -42.00 -25.36
C ALA A 134 1.79 -42.19 -24.46
N ALA A 135 1.62 -42.97 -23.39
CA ALA A 135 2.67 -43.76 -22.73
C ALA A 135 2.67 -45.19 -23.38
N PRO A 136 3.65 -46.11 -23.20
CA PRO A 136 4.27 -46.44 -21.91
C PRO A 136 5.76 -46.93 -21.87
N ALA A 137 6.24 -47.06 -20.62
CA ALA A 137 7.13 -48.07 -20.01
C ALA A 137 8.67 -48.14 -20.22
N SER A 138 9.34 -48.13 -19.04
CA SER A 138 10.61 -48.75 -18.59
C SER A 138 11.92 -48.42 -19.33
N GLU A 139 13.08 -48.19 -18.70
CA GLU A 139 13.73 -48.93 -17.60
C GLU A 139 14.61 -48.03 -16.71
N VAL A 140 14.69 -48.43 -15.44
CA VAL A 140 15.72 -48.08 -14.47
C VAL A 140 16.81 -49.17 -14.53
N PRO A 141 18.08 -48.86 -14.20
CA PRO A 141 18.61 -49.54 -13.01
C PRO A 141 19.11 -48.56 -11.96
N ALA A 142 18.78 -48.90 -10.72
CA ALA A 142 19.21 -48.24 -9.51
C ALA A 142 20.72 -48.41 -9.27
N ALA A 143 21.38 -47.30 -8.94
CA ALA A 143 22.51 -47.29 -8.03
C ALA A 143 22.09 -46.52 -6.77
N ALA A 144 22.47 -47.10 -5.64
CA ALA A 144 21.76 -47.07 -4.39
C ALA A 144 21.97 -45.81 -3.52
N THR A 145 20.88 -45.43 -2.86
CA THR A 145 20.80 -45.03 -1.45
C THR A 145 21.59 -43.80 -0.98
N ALA A 146 20.93 -42.65 -1.07
CA ALA A 146 20.40 -42.04 0.15
C ALA A 146 18.94 -41.66 -0.15
N GLU A 147 18.00 -42.22 0.62
CA GLU A 147 16.64 -41.71 0.67
C GLU A 147 16.72 -40.32 1.29
N ALA A 148 16.99 -39.35 0.44
CA ALA A 148 16.87 -37.96 0.81
C ALA A 148 15.38 -37.75 1.12
N PRO A 149 15.02 -37.16 2.27
CA PRO A 149 13.65 -36.71 2.51
C PRO A 149 13.16 -35.95 1.28
N PRO A 150 11.84 -35.97 0.95
CA PRO A 150 11.31 -35.29 -0.23
C PRO A 150 11.98 -33.93 -0.31
N PRO A 151 12.64 -33.57 -1.43
CA PRO A 151 13.55 -32.44 -1.44
C PRO A 151 12.79 -31.26 -0.88
N ALA A 152 13.19 -30.81 0.31
CA ALA A 152 12.59 -29.63 0.92
C ALA A 152 12.62 -28.55 -0.16
N PRO A 153 11.52 -27.81 -0.39
CA PRO A 153 11.43 -26.88 -1.51
C PRO A 153 12.68 -26.01 -1.53
N ARG A 154 13.54 -26.22 -2.53
CA ARG A 154 14.82 -25.52 -2.62
C ARG A 154 14.58 -24.21 -3.34
N PHE A 155 14.98 -23.12 -2.70
CA PHE A 155 14.85 -21.79 -3.27
C PHE A 155 16.13 -21.46 -4.03
N GLN A 156 16.07 -21.53 -5.36
CA GLN A 156 17.20 -21.25 -6.24
C GLN A 156 17.16 -19.79 -6.71
N ALA A 157 18.25 -19.06 -6.53
CA ALA A 157 18.49 -17.73 -7.09
C ALA A 157 19.45 -17.91 -8.28
N ALA A 158 18.92 -17.90 -9.50
CA ALA A 158 19.69 -18.13 -10.72
C ALA A 158 19.07 -17.36 -11.90
N PRO A 159 19.84 -17.08 -12.97
CA PRO A 159 19.29 -16.61 -14.24
C PRO A 159 18.14 -17.53 -14.69
N PRO A 160 16.99 -17.01 -15.12
CA PRO A 160 16.81 -15.72 -15.81
C PRO A 160 16.58 -14.50 -14.90
N ASP A 161 16.48 -14.66 -13.59
CA ASP A 161 16.26 -13.53 -12.67
C ASP A 161 17.53 -12.67 -12.58
N GLN A 162 17.50 -11.47 -13.17
CA GLN A 162 18.67 -10.57 -13.21
C GLN A 162 18.85 -9.76 -11.93
N THR A 163 17.82 -9.66 -11.09
CA THR A 163 17.82 -8.84 -9.87
C THR A 163 17.28 -9.63 -8.67
N LEU A 164 17.72 -9.28 -7.46
CA LEU A 164 17.20 -9.88 -6.23
C LEU A 164 15.68 -9.69 -6.10
N ARG A 165 15.14 -8.55 -6.54
CA ARG A 165 13.70 -8.30 -6.56
C ARG A 165 12.94 -9.30 -7.43
N ALA A 166 13.47 -9.64 -8.60
CA ALA A 166 12.87 -10.65 -9.49
C ALA A 166 12.86 -12.05 -8.84
N VAL A 167 13.97 -12.45 -8.22
CA VAL A 167 14.07 -13.71 -7.47
C VAL A 167 13.01 -13.76 -6.36
N LEU A 168 12.91 -12.71 -5.54
CA LEU A 168 11.97 -12.64 -4.43
C LEU A 168 10.51 -12.65 -4.91
N ALA A 169 10.19 -11.97 -6.01
CA ALA A 169 8.85 -12.00 -6.60
C ALA A 169 8.45 -13.40 -7.07
N ARG A 170 9.38 -14.13 -7.70
CA ARG A 170 9.13 -15.53 -8.09
C ARG A 170 8.93 -16.42 -6.88
N TRP A 171 9.79 -16.31 -5.87
CA TRP A 171 9.70 -17.13 -4.66
C TRP A 171 8.44 -16.85 -3.86
N ALA A 172 8.06 -15.58 -3.72
CA ALA A 172 6.85 -15.19 -3.02
C ALA A 172 5.62 -15.77 -3.72
N ARG A 173 5.54 -15.65 -5.05
CA ARG A 173 4.45 -16.24 -5.85
C ARG A 173 4.37 -17.77 -5.68
N ALA A 174 5.51 -18.46 -5.70
CA ALA A 174 5.57 -19.91 -5.51
C ALA A 174 5.16 -20.35 -4.09
N ALA A 175 5.46 -19.54 -3.07
CA ALA A 175 5.15 -19.81 -1.67
C ALA A 175 3.79 -19.25 -1.21
N GLY A 176 3.02 -18.57 -2.08
CA GLY A 176 1.75 -17.94 -1.74
C GLY A 176 1.87 -16.68 -0.87
N TRP A 177 3.01 -16.00 -0.94
CA TRP A 177 3.26 -14.70 -0.31
C TRP A 177 3.04 -13.55 -1.30
N THR A 178 2.50 -12.44 -0.82
CA THR A 178 2.33 -11.22 -1.61
C THR A 178 3.63 -10.42 -1.55
N PHE A 179 4.25 -10.23 -2.71
CA PHE A 179 5.45 -9.40 -2.90
C PHE A 179 5.33 -8.67 -4.23
N GLU A 180 4.82 -7.44 -4.15
CA GLU A 180 4.64 -6.56 -5.29
C GLU A 180 5.76 -5.50 -5.31
N PRO A 181 5.96 -4.76 -6.41
CA PRO A 181 7.00 -3.73 -6.50
C PRO A 181 6.95 -2.69 -5.38
N GLU A 182 5.77 -2.39 -4.83
CA GLU A 182 5.56 -1.44 -3.73
C GLU A 182 6.12 -1.96 -2.39
N HIS A 183 6.30 -3.28 -2.28
CA HIS A 183 6.89 -3.91 -1.11
C HIS A 183 8.42 -3.93 -1.14
N TRP A 184 9.03 -3.40 -2.21
CA TRP A 184 10.47 -3.18 -2.32
C TRP A 184 10.77 -1.71 -2.05
N THR A 185 11.42 -1.40 -0.92
CA THR A 185 11.67 0.00 -0.55
C THR A 185 13.13 0.43 -0.71
N LEU A 186 13.93 -0.37 -1.41
CA LEU A 186 15.26 0.05 -1.83
C LEU A 186 15.10 0.87 -3.12
N ASP A 187 15.80 1.99 -3.23
CA ASP A 187 15.69 2.88 -4.40
C ASP A 187 16.32 2.30 -5.68
N VAL A 188 16.92 1.12 -5.60
CA VAL A 188 17.57 0.42 -6.71
C VAL A 188 17.21 -1.06 -6.70
N ASP A 189 17.25 -1.67 -7.88
CA ASP A 189 17.33 -3.12 -8.00
C ASP A 189 18.76 -3.58 -7.74
N ILE A 190 18.93 -4.49 -6.79
CA ILE A 190 20.24 -5.11 -6.54
C ILE A 190 20.45 -6.21 -7.60
N PRO A 191 21.49 -6.13 -8.45
CA PRO A 191 21.76 -7.14 -9.46
C PRO A 191 22.17 -8.47 -8.80
N LEU A 192 21.74 -9.58 -9.41
CA LEU A 192 22.14 -10.91 -8.95
C LEU A 192 23.57 -11.20 -9.44
N ALA A 193 24.55 -11.14 -8.53
CA ALA A 193 25.97 -11.32 -8.84
C ALA A 193 26.38 -12.80 -9.07
N GLY A 194 25.52 -13.77 -8.76
CA GLY A 194 25.85 -15.19 -8.85
C GLY A 194 24.65 -16.12 -8.62
N ARG A 195 24.89 -17.42 -8.68
CA ARG A 195 23.87 -18.44 -8.40
C ARG A 195 23.94 -18.87 -6.94
N ALA A 196 22.79 -19.07 -6.31
CA ALA A 196 22.71 -19.62 -4.97
C ALA A 196 21.53 -20.58 -4.84
N GLU A 197 21.73 -21.69 -4.13
CA GLU A 197 20.66 -22.60 -3.72
C GLU A 197 20.49 -22.54 -2.22
N LEU A 198 19.30 -22.15 -1.76
CA LEU A 198 18.99 -22.00 -0.35
C LEU A 198 18.01 -23.08 0.11
N PRO A 199 18.42 -23.96 1.06
CA PRO A 199 17.53 -24.95 1.63
C PRO A 199 16.61 -24.32 2.68
N GLY A 200 15.44 -24.93 2.90
CA GLY A 200 14.52 -24.56 3.99
C GLY A 200 13.19 -23.96 3.51
N ASP A 201 12.47 -23.31 4.42
CA ASP A 201 11.21 -22.64 4.11
C ASP A 201 11.42 -21.26 3.46
N PHE A 202 10.36 -20.72 2.86
CA PHE A 202 10.39 -19.42 2.17
C PHE A 202 11.01 -18.31 3.02
N LYS A 203 10.65 -18.20 4.32
CA LYS A 203 11.15 -17.11 5.15
C LYS A 203 12.65 -17.31 5.44
N ALA A 204 13.08 -18.55 5.65
CA ALA A 204 14.49 -18.87 5.84
C ALA A 204 15.33 -18.54 4.60
N ALA A 205 14.86 -18.94 3.41
CA ALA A 205 15.53 -18.65 2.15
C ALA A 205 15.62 -17.15 1.86
N VAL A 206 14.53 -16.39 2.08
CA VAL A 206 14.53 -14.92 1.88
C VAL A 206 15.47 -14.21 2.85
N ARG A 207 15.49 -14.61 4.14
CA ARG A 207 16.45 -14.06 5.11
C ARG A 207 17.89 -14.33 4.70
N ALA A 208 18.19 -15.58 4.33
CA ALA A 208 19.54 -15.96 3.95
C ALA A 208 20.00 -15.28 2.65
N LEU A 209 19.10 -15.07 1.67
CA LEU A 209 19.41 -14.30 0.47
C LEU A 209 19.72 -12.84 0.79
N LEU A 210 18.88 -12.17 1.59
CA LEU A 210 19.07 -10.75 1.93
C LEU A 210 20.26 -10.52 2.88
N ALA A 211 20.60 -11.50 3.73
CA ALA A 211 21.81 -11.45 4.55
C ALA A 211 23.10 -11.34 3.71
N THR A 212 23.12 -11.85 2.48
CA THR A 212 24.27 -11.67 1.57
C THR A 212 24.51 -10.20 1.19
N THR A 213 23.48 -9.35 1.34
CA THR A 213 23.58 -7.92 1.07
C THR A 213 24.10 -7.11 2.25
N GLU A 214 24.32 -7.71 3.43
CA GLU A 214 24.74 -6.99 4.65
C GLU A 214 26.08 -6.25 4.49
N LEU A 215 27.01 -6.82 3.73
CA LEU A 215 28.31 -6.21 3.42
C LEU A 215 28.31 -5.40 2.12
N SER A 216 27.15 -5.26 1.47
CA SER A 216 27.00 -4.45 0.25
C SER A 216 26.74 -2.99 0.60
N GLU A 217 26.87 -2.10 -0.39
CA GLU A 217 26.60 -0.66 -0.22
C GLU A 217 25.15 -0.36 0.22
N ARG A 218 24.23 -1.29 -0.03
CA ARG A 218 22.81 -1.17 0.34
C ARG A 218 22.32 -2.45 1.01
N PRO A 219 22.56 -2.61 2.31
CA PRO A 219 22.10 -3.79 3.03
C PRO A 219 20.58 -3.75 3.18
N ALA A 220 19.95 -4.90 3.01
CA ALA A 220 18.50 -5.04 3.00
C ALA A 220 18.06 -6.12 3.98
N GLN A 221 16.86 -5.95 4.55
CA GLN A 221 16.23 -6.95 5.42
C GLN A 221 14.79 -7.25 5.02
N PRO A 222 14.31 -8.48 5.25
CA PRO A 222 12.92 -8.84 5.02
C PRO A 222 12.05 -8.60 6.26
N CYS A 223 10.86 -8.05 6.02
CA CYS A 223 9.79 -7.87 6.98
C CYS A 223 8.61 -8.75 6.56
N PHE A 224 8.26 -9.71 7.41
CA PHE A 224 7.15 -10.64 7.17
C PHE A 224 5.95 -10.26 8.03
N TYR A 225 4.80 -10.08 7.40
CA TYR A 225 3.55 -9.76 8.09
C TYR A 225 2.62 -10.99 8.20
N ALA A 226 1.66 -10.92 9.14
CA ALA A 226 0.72 -12.00 9.40
C ALA A 226 -0.23 -12.29 8.21
N ASN A 227 -0.52 -11.27 7.39
CA ASN A 227 -1.32 -11.37 6.17
C ASN A 227 -0.54 -11.90 4.95
N ARG A 228 0.59 -12.58 5.17
CA ARG A 228 1.47 -13.14 4.13
C ARG A 228 2.04 -12.10 3.14
N VAL A 229 2.23 -10.86 3.60
CA VAL A 229 3.00 -9.85 2.85
C VAL A 229 4.47 -9.95 3.23
N LEU A 230 5.34 -10.02 2.23
CA LEU A 230 6.78 -9.78 2.37
C LEU A 230 7.05 -8.33 1.97
N ARG A 231 7.78 -7.58 2.80
CA ARG A 231 8.35 -6.28 2.46
C ARG A 231 9.85 -6.30 2.65
N VAL A 232 10.60 -5.69 1.74
CA VAL A 232 12.05 -5.55 1.84
C VAL A 232 12.38 -4.09 2.07
N VAL A 233 13.11 -3.84 3.15
CA VAL A 233 13.53 -2.49 3.57
C VAL A 233 15.04 -2.44 3.75
N PRO A 234 15.67 -1.26 3.71
CA PRO A 234 17.06 -1.13 4.13
C PRO A 234 17.28 -1.72 5.53
N LEU A 235 18.41 -2.39 5.76
CA LEU A 235 18.72 -3.04 7.03
C LEU A 235 18.67 -2.06 8.21
N ALA A 236 19.00 -0.78 7.99
CA ALA A 236 18.91 0.25 9.02
C ALA A 236 17.46 0.67 9.38
N GLN A 237 16.45 0.26 8.60
CA GLN A 237 15.06 0.60 8.83
C GLN A 237 14.33 -0.51 9.60
N ALA A 238 13.53 -0.11 10.60
CA ALA A 238 12.69 -1.05 11.34
C ALA A 238 11.55 -1.61 10.48
N CYS A 239 11.25 -2.89 10.66
CA CYS A 239 10.10 -3.54 10.03
C CYS A 239 8.75 -3.02 10.54
N ASP A 240 8.72 -2.49 11.76
CA ASP A 240 7.54 -1.89 12.37
C ASP A 240 7.63 -0.37 12.27
N ARG A 241 6.78 0.24 11.44
CA ARG A 241 6.71 1.71 11.29
C ARG A 241 6.02 2.40 12.48
N THR A 242 5.39 1.66 13.39
CA THR A 242 4.65 2.22 14.54
C THR A 242 5.55 2.50 15.74
N ARG A 243 6.81 2.05 15.71
CA ARG A 243 7.78 2.16 16.82
C ARG A 243 8.92 3.16 16.59
N ALA A 244 8.77 4.10 15.64
CA ALA A 244 9.65 5.26 15.60
C ALA A 244 9.27 6.22 16.75
N THR A 245 9.68 5.87 17.96
CA THR A 245 9.69 6.74 19.14
C THR A 245 10.43 8.02 18.78
N VAL A 246 9.75 9.14 18.92
CA VAL A 246 10.30 10.50 18.81
C VAL A 246 11.44 10.66 19.83
N PRO A 247 12.70 10.87 19.42
CA PRO A 247 13.73 11.35 20.32
C PRO A 247 13.73 12.87 20.28
N GLY A 248 13.56 13.51 21.44
CA GLY A 248 13.93 14.92 21.64
C GLY A 248 12.80 15.79 22.14
N LEU A 249 12.47 15.64 23.42
CA LEU A 249 11.77 16.65 24.20
C LEU A 249 12.68 16.99 25.38
N THR A 250 13.46 18.06 25.24
CA THR A 250 14.08 18.86 26.30
C THR A 250 14.25 20.27 25.78
#